data_AF-W4E7S0-F1
#
_entry.id   AF-W4E7S0-F1
#
_cell.length_a   1.000
_cell.length_b   1.000
_cell.length_c   1.000
_cell.angle_alpha   90.00
_cell.angle_beta   90.00
_cell.angle_gamma   90.00
#
_symmetry.space_group_name_H-M   'P 1'
#
loop_
_entity.id
_entity.type
_entity.pdbx_description
1 polymer ?
#
loop_
_entity_poly.entity_id
_entity_poly.type
_entity_poly.pdbx_seq_one_letter_code
_entity_poly.pdbx_strand_id
1 'polypeptide(L)' 'MNAATTRTALQVDDYLDLLNLAVKVGDMKWQKEIKSRLQYILCLETR' A
#
# COMPACT_ATOMS: atom_id res chain seq x y z
N MET A 1 8.68 -14.89 21.30
CA MET A 1 8.60 -15.12 19.85
C MET A 1 7.17 -15.50 19.52
N ASN A 2 6.33 -14.53 19.14
CA ASN A 2 4.94 -14.77 18.73
C ASN A 2 4.75 -14.05 17.39
N ALA A 3 5.33 -14.62 16.34
CA ALA A 3 5.28 -14.07 14.98
C ALA A 3 4.42 -14.98 14.11
N ALA A 4 3.15 -15.14 14.46
CA ALA A 4 2.15 -15.75 13.60
C ALA A 4 0.77 -15.26 14.05
N THR A 5 -0.07 -14.88 13.09
CA THR A 5 -1.49 -14.49 13.20
C THR A 5 -1.83 -13.01 13.38
N THR A 6 -1.57 -12.20 12.35
CA THR A 6 -2.53 -11.17 11.93
C THR A 6 -2.36 -10.97 10.44
N ARG A 7 -3.41 -11.33 9.69
CA ARG A 7 -3.76 -10.98 8.30
C ARG A 7 -2.64 -10.45 7.42
N THR A 8 -2.53 -11.01 6.22
CA THR A 8 -2.02 -10.39 4.99
C THR A 8 -2.77 -9.10 4.60
N ALA A 9 -3.02 -8.22 5.57
CA ALA A 9 -3.27 -6.82 5.31
C ALA A 9 -1.90 -6.27 4.94
N LEU A 10 -1.64 -6.06 3.65
CA LEU A 10 -0.57 -5.16 3.24
C LEU A 10 -0.76 -3.89 4.07
N GLN A 11 0.14 -3.66 5.02
CA GLN A 11 0.01 -2.52 5.90
C GLN A 11 0.19 -1.27 5.03
N VAL A 12 -0.44 -0.17 5.43
CA VAL A 12 -0.30 1.12 4.75
C VAL A 12 1.18 1.47 4.52
N ASP A 13 2.06 1.06 5.44
CA ASP A 13 3.51 1.17 5.33
C ASP A 13 4.12 0.49 4.09
N ASP A 14 3.72 -0.74 3.74
CA ASP A 14 4.20 -1.42 2.51
C ASP A 14 3.80 -0.66 1.24
N TYR A 15 2.58 -0.11 1.21
CA TYR A 15 2.13 0.71 0.09
C TYR A 15 2.86 2.05 0.02
N LEU A 16 3.24 2.62 1.17
CA LEU A 16 4.07 3.83 1.22
C LEU A 16 5.48 3.55 0.70
N ASP A 17 6.08 2.41 1.03
CA ASP A 17 7.39 2.01 0.48
C ASP A 17 7.34 1.80 -1.03
N LEU A 18 6.30 1.11 -1.53
CA LEU A 18 6.08 0.93 -2.97
C LEU A 18 5.86 2.29 -3.67
N LEU A 19 5.11 3.21 -3.05
CA LEU A 19 4.92 4.56 -3.60
C LEU A 19 6.24 5.30 -3.67
N ASN A 20 7.05 5.20 -2.63
CA ASN A 20 8.35 5.85 -2.55
C ASN A 20 9.31 5.30 -3.61
N LEU A 21 9.28 3.99 -3.86
CA LEU A 21 10.02 3.36 -4.96
C LEU A 21 9.53 3.84 -6.33
N ALA A 22 8.22 3.92 -6.55
CA ALA A 22 7.64 4.44 -7.79
C ALA A 22 8.00 5.91 -8.04
N VAL A 23 8.11 6.72 -6.97
CA VAL A 23 8.60 8.10 -7.03
C VAL A 23 10.08 8.14 -7.41
N LYS A 24 10.92 7.31 -6.79
CA LYS A 24 12.36 7.22 -7.09
C LYS A 24 12.65 6.78 -8.52
N VAL A 25 11.84 5.86 -9.06
CA VAL A 25 11.96 5.38 -10.44
C VAL A 25 11.35 6.39 -11.44
N GLY A 26 10.55 7.35 -10.97
CA GLY A 26 9.88 8.35 -11.82
C GLY A 26 8.64 7.82 -12.54
N ASP A 27 8.11 6.66 -12.14
CA ASP A 27 7.00 6.02 -12.83
C ASP A 27 5.64 6.58 -12.34
N MET A 28 5.12 7.55 -13.09
CA MET A 28 3.86 8.22 -12.76
C MET A 28 2.63 7.31 -12.86
N LYS A 29 2.64 6.30 -13.74
CA LYS A 29 1.52 5.35 -13.85
C LYS A 29 1.47 4.48 -12.60
N TRP A 30 2.62 3.98 -12.19
CA TRP A 30 2.73 3.13 -11.01
C TRP A 30 2.37 3.88 -9.72
N GLN A 31 2.82 5.14 -9.58
CA GLN A 31 2.41 6.00 -8.46
C GLN A 31 0.89 6.19 -8.37
N LYS A 32 0.23 6.39 -9.53
CA LYS A 32 -1.22 6.61 -9.59
C LYS A 32 -2.00 5.35 -9.22
N GLU A 33 -1.49 4.19 -9.63
CA GLU A 33 -2.09 2.89 -9.30
C GLU A 33 -1.97 2.56 -7.81
N ILE A 34 -0.81 2.82 -7.20
CA ILE A 34 -0.59 2.62 -5.76
C ILE A 34 -1.52 3.52 -4.94
N LYS A 35 -1.62 4.82 -5.29
CA LYS A 35 -2.55 5.75 -4.63
C LYS A 35 -4.01 5.29 -4.75
N SER A 36 -4.42 4.81 -5.92
CA SER A 36 -5.78 4.32 -6.15
C SER A 36 -6.08 3.07 -5.32
N ARG A 37 -5.15 2.12 -5.25
CA ARG A 37 -5.27 0.92 -4.39
C ARG A 37 -5.28 1.26 -2.90
N LEU A 38 -4.40 2.17 -2.46
CA LEU A 38 -4.36 2.62 -1.07
C LEU A 38 -5.70 3.24 -0.65
N GLN A 39 -6.26 4.09 -1.51
CA GLN A 39 -7.54 4.74 -1.26
C GLN A 39 -8.71 3.73 -1.24
N TYR A 40 -8.66 2.71 -2.11
CA TYR A 40 -9.64 1.64 -2.13
C TYR A 40 -9.61 0.79 -0.85
N ILE A 41 -8.41 0.46 -0.35
CA ILE A 41 -8.24 -0.31 0.88
C ILE A 41 -8.74 0.48 2.10
N LEU A 42 -8.37 1.76 2.20
CA LEU A 42 -8.85 2.65 3.25
C LEU A 42 -10.38 2.83 3.21
N CYS A 43 -10.97 2.89 2.02
CA CYS A 43 -12.42 2.96 1.84
C CYS A 43 -13.12 1.65 2.23
N LEU A 44 -12.52 0.49 1.93
CA LEU A 44 -13.06 -0.83 2.28
C LEU A 44 -12.99 -1.13 3.77
N GLU A 45 -11.97 -0.67 4.50
CA GLU A 45 -11.88 -0.90 5.96
C GLU A 45 -12.91 -0.08 6.77
N THR A 46 -13.59 0.90 6.16
CA THR A 46 -14.57 1.76 6.83
C THR A 46 -16.02 1.24 6.71
N ARG A 47 -16.25 0.01 6.22
CA ARG A 47 -17.61 -0.52 5.97
C ARG A 47 -17.92 -1.82 6.70
#